data_AF-A0A852WAR1-F1
#
_entry.id   AF-A0A852WAR1-F1
#
_cell.length_a   1.000
_cell.length_b   1.000
_cell.length_c   1.000
_cell.angle_alpha   90.00
_cell.angle_beta   90.00
_cell.angle_gamma   90.00
#
_symmetry.space_group_name_H-M   'P 1'
#
loop_
_entity.id
_entity.type
_entity.pdbx_description
1 polymer ?
#
loop_
_entity_poly.entity_id
_entity_poly.type
_entity_poly.pdbx_seq_one_letter_code
_entity_poly.pdbx_strand_id
1 'polypeptide(L)'
;MEYDETQVRDAIAAVRVGGQTPPRLVYEALVSLTSGRSLELPVATMTKADGHVHWRVLALVGDALVSVHGEHEGVEWTFGSEPDDSRQGVLREARVVRLDEVVACHVTGTEAAPTYGFQTASLYEWIPSWAISLRDGSRIEIPQTDRTHDVAASIAAKLRARLAG
;
A
#
# COMPACT_ATOMS: atom_id res chain seq x y z
N MET A 1 -0.49 4.99 -25.00
CA MET A 1 -1.68 5.35 -24.21
C MET A 1 -1.25 6.53 -23.38
N GLU A 2 -1.80 7.71 -23.64
CA GLU A 2 -1.41 8.94 -22.95
C GLU A 2 -2.26 9.05 -21.68
N TYR A 3 -1.63 8.95 -20.50
CA TYR A 3 -2.34 9.09 -19.23
C TYR A 3 -2.59 10.57 -18.94
N ASP A 4 -3.72 10.89 -18.30
CA ASP A 4 -3.95 12.24 -17.78
C ASP A 4 -2.92 12.54 -16.68
N GLU A 5 -2.12 13.59 -16.88
CA GLU A 5 -1.07 14.02 -15.94
C GLU A 5 -1.61 14.27 -14.53
N THR A 6 -2.87 14.70 -14.42
CA THR A 6 -3.54 14.91 -13.13
C THR A 6 -3.73 13.58 -12.40
N GLN A 7 -4.19 12.55 -13.11
CA GLN A 7 -4.42 11.22 -12.53
C GLN A 7 -3.11 10.57 -12.07
N VAL A 8 -2.03 10.75 -12.84
CA VAL A 8 -0.70 10.28 -12.46
C VAL A 8 -0.22 10.97 -11.19
N ARG A 9 -0.35 12.31 -11.11
CA ARG A 9 0.05 13.08 -9.94
C ARG A 9 -0.75 12.68 -8.70
N ASP A 10 -2.05 12.49 -8.83
CA ASP A 10 -2.93 12.12 -7.71
C ASP A 10 -2.62 10.69 -7.22
N ALA A 11 -2.39 9.75 -8.14
CA ALA A 11 -1.96 8.39 -7.80
C ALA A 11 -0.61 8.37 -7.08
N ILE A 12 0.37 9.15 -7.55
CA ILE A 12 1.66 9.32 -6.87
C ILE A 12 1.43 9.87 -5.46
N ALA A 13 0.73 11.00 -5.34
CA ALA A 13 0.50 11.67 -4.06
C ALA A 13 -0.17 10.74 -3.03
N ALA A 14 -1.15 9.94 -3.47
CA ALA A 14 -1.88 8.99 -2.63
C ALA A 14 -1.00 7.86 -2.06
N VAL A 15 0.12 7.53 -2.71
CA VAL A 15 0.93 6.34 -2.36
C VAL A 15 2.40 6.66 -2.05
N ARG A 16 2.71 7.94 -1.78
CA ARG A 16 4.01 8.38 -1.25
C ARG A 16 4.21 7.86 0.18
N VAL A 17 5.45 7.46 0.49
CA VAL A 17 5.84 6.98 1.82
C VAL A 17 7.01 7.81 2.32
N GLY A 18 6.85 8.48 3.48
CA GLY A 18 7.92 9.28 4.08
C GLY A 18 8.49 10.39 3.18
N GLY A 19 7.65 10.95 2.28
CA GLY A 19 8.08 11.94 1.29
C GLY A 19 8.74 11.34 0.04
N GLN A 20 8.96 10.03 -0.01
CA GLN A 20 9.50 9.35 -1.20
C GLN A 20 8.38 9.02 -2.18
N THR A 21 8.71 9.03 -3.46
CA THR A 21 7.81 8.67 -4.56
C THR A 21 7.95 7.19 -4.93
N PRO A 22 6.85 6.51 -5.28
CA PRO A 22 6.92 5.13 -5.75
C PRO A 22 7.70 5.04 -7.08
N PRO A 23 8.26 3.86 -7.41
CA PRO A 23 8.82 3.59 -8.74
C PRO A 23 7.79 3.84 -9.84
N ARG A 24 8.24 4.25 -11.02
CA ARG A 24 7.37 4.57 -12.16
C ARG A 24 6.34 3.51 -12.50
N LEU A 25 6.79 2.26 -12.59
CA LEU A 25 5.91 1.14 -12.89
C LEU A 25 4.79 0.94 -11.87
N VAL A 26 4.99 1.34 -10.60
CA VAL A 26 3.96 1.22 -9.56
C VAL A 26 2.83 2.21 -9.80
N TYR A 27 3.13 3.49 -10.03
CA TYR A 27 2.08 4.48 -10.28
C TYR A 27 1.43 4.29 -11.67
N GLU A 28 2.19 3.87 -12.69
CA GLU A 28 1.62 3.55 -14.01
C GLU A 28 0.69 2.33 -13.91
N ALA A 29 1.07 1.30 -13.16
CA ALA A 29 0.19 0.16 -12.89
C ALA A 29 -1.07 0.60 -12.14
N LEU A 30 -0.94 1.44 -11.11
CA LEU A 30 -2.10 1.97 -10.38
C LEU A 30 -3.06 2.72 -11.30
N VAL A 31 -2.57 3.67 -12.08
CA VAL A 31 -3.40 4.47 -13.02
C VAL A 31 -4.07 3.55 -14.04
N SER A 32 -3.34 2.58 -14.58
CA SER A 32 -3.89 1.61 -15.53
C SER A 32 -5.00 0.75 -14.89
N LEU A 33 -4.79 0.23 -13.68
CA LEU A 33 -5.74 -0.67 -13.01
C LEU A 33 -6.98 0.07 -12.49
N THR A 34 -6.84 1.33 -12.09
CA THR A 34 -7.97 2.14 -11.62
C THR A 34 -8.81 2.69 -12.76
N SER A 35 -8.25 2.68 -13.99
CA SER A 35 -8.80 3.38 -15.15
C SER A 35 -9.05 4.85 -14.84
N GLY A 36 -8.14 5.48 -14.08
CA GLY A 36 -8.23 6.89 -13.70
C GLY A 36 -9.22 7.21 -12.56
N ARG A 37 -9.85 6.20 -11.95
CA ARG A 37 -10.70 6.40 -10.77
C ARG A 37 -9.87 6.71 -9.52
N SER A 38 -10.44 7.53 -8.62
CA SER A 38 -9.81 7.87 -7.35
C SER A 38 -9.59 6.64 -6.46
N LEU A 39 -8.45 6.62 -5.77
CA LEU A 39 -8.13 5.63 -4.76
C LEU A 39 -8.83 5.97 -3.45
N GLU A 40 -9.61 5.05 -2.91
CA GLU A 40 -10.19 5.12 -1.58
C GLU A 40 -9.32 4.37 -0.57
N LEU A 41 -9.03 4.99 0.58
CA LEU A 41 -8.19 4.42 1.63
C LEU A 41 -6.86 3.84 1.09
N PRO A 42 -6.06 4.62 0.34
CA PRO A 42 -4.78 4.13 -0.16
C PRO A 42 -3.85 3.88 1.03
N VAL A 43 -3.29 2.67 1.09
CA VAL A 43 -2.24 2.31 2.03
C VAL A 43 -1.02 1.86 1.25
N ALA A 44 0.13 2.45 1.58
CA ALA A 44 1.39 2.18 0.92
C ALA A 44 2.50 1.99 1.95
N THR A 45 3.39 1.05 1.66
CA THR A 45 4.61 0.84 2.44
C THR A 45 5.83 0.76 1.55
N MET A 46 6.95 1.17 2.13
CA MET A 46 8.27 1.09 1.52
C MET A 46 9.18 0.35 2.48
N THR A 47 9.71 -0.80 2.08
CA THR A 47 10.67 -1.58 2.86
C THR A 47 11.98 -1.73 2.10
N LYS A 48 13.09 -1.83 2.83
CA LYS A 48 14.40 -2.14 2.26
C LYS A 48 14.78 -3.56 2.66
N ALA A 49 14.95 -4.44 1.68
CA ALA A 49 15.37 -5.82 1.89
C ALA A 49 16.28 -6.26 0.74
N ASP A 50 17.33 -7.01 1.06
CA ASP A 50 18.22 -7.64 0.07
C ASP A 50 18.82 -6.68 -0.99
N GLY A 51 19.04 -5.42 -0.63
CA GLY A 51 19.55 -4.38 -1.54
C GLY A 51 18.48 -3.72 -2.44
N HIS A 52 17.22 -4.14 -2.30
CA HIS A 52 16.08 -3.62 -3.02
C HIS A 52 15.16 -2.80 -2.12
N VAL A 53 14.52 -1.80 -2.72
CA VAL A 53 13.39 -1.08 -2.13
C VAL A 53 12.12 -1.72 -2.67
N HIS A 54 11.30 -2.28 -1.80
CA HIS A 54 9.99 -2.81 -2.16
C HIS A 54 8.92 -1.76 -1.84
N TRP A 55 8.05 -1.51 -2.82
CA TRP A 55 6.89 -0.66 -2.68
C TRP A 55 5.63 -1.49 -2.78
N ARG A 56 4.82 -1.49 -1.73
CA ARG A 56 3.56 -2.24 -1.71
C ARG A 56 2.42 -1.26 -1.52
N VAL A 57 1.40 -1.38 -2.34
CA VAL A 57 0.21 -0.54 -2.31
C VAL A 57 -1.02 -1.43 -2.28
N LEU A 58 -1.98 -1.06 -1.44
CA LEU A 58 -3.34 -1.56 -1.47
C LEU A 58 -4.31 -0.38 -1.38
N ALA A 59 -5.38 -0.41 -2.16
CA ALA A 59 -6.43 0.61 -2.11
C ALA A 59 -7.77 0.01 -2.51
N LEU A 60 -8.85 0.69 -2.14
CA LEU A 60 -10.19 0.42 -2.66
C LEU A 60 -10.47 1.33 -3.86
N VAL A 61 -11.20 0.80 -4.84
CA VAL A 61 -11.64 1.54 -6.03
C VAL A 61 -13.05 1.08 -6.37
N GLY A 62 -14.06 1.77 -5.86
CA GLY A 62 -15.45 1.31 -5.93
C GLY A 62 -15.61 -0.08 -5.31
N ASP A 63 -16.09 -1.05 -6.09
CA ASP A 63 -16.31 -2.45 -5.68
C ASP A 63 -15.09 -3.38 -5.90
N ALA A 64 -13.87 -2.83 -5.91
CA ALA A 64 -12.65 -3.62 -6.05
C ALA A 64 -11.54 -3.18 -5.10
N LEU A 65 -10.66 -4.12 -4.78
CA LEU A 65 -9.34 -3.91 -4.22
C LEU A 65 -8.32 -3.85 -5.37
N VAL A 66 -7.42 -2.88 -5.31
CA VAL A 66 -6.25 -2.79 -6.18
C VAL A 66 -5.01 -3.05 -5.34
N SER A 67 -4.21 -4.04 -5.73
CA SER A 67 -2.93 -4.33 -5.09
C SER A 67 -1.81 -4.24 -6.10
N VAL A 68 -0.77 -3.48 -5.77
CA VAL A 68 0.41 -3.29 -6.60
C VAL A 68 1.65 -3.49 -5.75
N HIS A 69 2.59 -4.29 -6.23
CA HIS A 69 3.91 -4.49 -5.65
C HIS A 69 4.95 -4.23 -6.73
N GLY A 70 5.78 -3.22 -6.49
CA GLY A 70 6.99 -3.00 -7.28
C GLY A 70 8.24 -3.09 -6.42
N GLU A 71 9.37 -3.24 -7.06
CA GLU A 71 10.68 -3.14 -6.44
C GLU A 71 11.61 -2.28 -7.28
N HIS A 72 12.67 -1.78 -6.68
CA HIS A 72 13.69 -1.00 -7.35
C HIS A 72 15.05 -1.26 -6.70
N GLU A 73 16.11 -1.31 -7.51
CA GLU A 73 17.49 -1.45 -7.02
C GLU A 73 17.99 -0.14 -6.41
N GLY A 74 18.40 -0.16 -5.15
CA GLY A 74 19.04 1.02 -4.56
C GLY A 74 19.11 1.00 -3.04
N VAL A 75 20.33 1.12 -2.52
CA VAL A 75 20.59 1.22 -1.07
C VAL A 75 20.43 2.66 -0.56
N GLU A 76 20.65 3.67 -1.41
CA GLU A 76 20.67 5.08 -1.00
C GLU A 76 19.77 5.95 -1.88
N TRP A 77 18.75 6.50 -1.24
CA TRP A 77 18.22 7.80 -1.61
C TRP A 77 18.56 8.72 -0.45
N THR A 78 19.50 9.64 -0.65
CA THR A 78 19.58 10.82 0.19
C THR A 78 18.38 11.70 -0.14
N PHE A 79 17.74 12.23 0.91
CA PHE A 79 16.64 13.19 0.82
C PHE A 79 17.02 14.30 -0.18
N GLY A 80 16.26 14.44 -1.28
CA GLY A 80 16.48 15.49 -2.28
C GLY A 80 17.19 15.08 -3.57
N SER A 81 17.50 13.80 -3.78
CA SER A 81 17.91 13.31 -5.11
C SER A 81 16.68 13.13 -6.01
N GLU A 82 16.73 13.65 -7.25
CA GLU A 82 15.70 13.36 -8.24
C GLU A 82 15.66 11.84 -8.53
N PRO A 83 14.48 11.27 -8.81
CA PRO A 83 14.38 9.91 -9.31
C PRO A 83 15.27 9.72 -10.53
N ASP A 84 16.27 8.85 -10.42
CA ASP A 84 17.03 8.41 -11.58
C ASP A 84 16.13 7.47 -12.42
N ASP A 85 15.43 8.05 -13.39
CA ASP A 85 14.55 7.35 -14.33
C ASP A 85 15.27 6.26 -15.16
N SER A 86 16.62 6.20 -15.12
CA SER A 86 17.39 5.19 -15.83
C SER A 86 17.39 3.81 -15.15
N ARG A 87 17.03 3.74 -13.86
CA ARG A 87 16.87 2.48 -13.13
C ARG A 87 15.39 2.12 -13.09
N GLN A 88 14.93 1.43 -14.12
CA GLN A 88 13.55 0.96 -14.17
C GLN A 88 13.34 -0.05 -13.04
N GLY A 89 12.37 0.22 -12.15
CA GLY A 89 11.93 -0.76 -11.16
C GLY A 89 11.35 -2.02 -11.83
N VAL A 90 11.06 -3.05 -11.04
CA VAL A 90 10.38 -4.27 -11.49
C VAL A 90 8.99 -4.31 -10.87
N LEU A 91 7.97 -4.56 -11.69
CA LEU A 91 6.62 -4.82 -11.21
C LEU A 91 6.51 -6.31 -10.85
N ARG A 92 6.30 -6.60 -9.56
CA ARG A 92 6.17 -7.97 -9.03
C ARG A 92 4.72 -8.44 -9.03
N GLU A 93 3.81 -7.55 -8.67
CA GLU A 93 2.37 -7.83 -8.62
C GLU A 93 1.59 -6.60 -9.06
N ALA A 94 0.55 -6.79 -9.85
CA ALA A 94 -0.42 -5.76 -10.17
C ALA A 94 -1.76 -6.46 -10.41
N ARG A 95 -2.71 -6.27 -9.49
CA ARG A 95 -3.99 -6.97 -9.56
C ARG A 95 -5.16 -6.14 -9.09
N VAL A 96 -6.31 -6.47 -9.66
CA VAL A 96 -7.63 -5.97 -9.27
C VAL A 96 -8.44 -7.16 -8.79
N VAL A 97 -8.95 -7.08 -7.58
CA VAL A 97 -9.77 -8.12 -6.95
C VAL A 97 -11.13 -7.52 -6.67
N ARG A 98 -12.18 -8.08 -7.24
CA ARG A 98 -13.54 -7.64 -6.94
C ARG A 98 -13.90 -8.00 -5.50
N LEU A 99 -14.69 -7.14 -4.84
CA LEU A 99 -15.03 -7.33 -3.43
C LEU A 99 -15.93 -8.56 -3.17
N ASP A 100 -16.57 -9.15 -4.18
CA ASP A 100 -17.31 -10.42 -4.09
C ASP A 100 -16.41 -11.67 -4.06
N GLU A 101 -15.13 -11.51 -4.40
CA GLU A 101 -14.09 -12.54 -4.23
C GLU A 101 -13.50 -12.54 -2.82
N VAL A 102 -13.71 -11.48 -2.03
CA VAL A 102 -13.24 -11.43 -0.65
C VAL A 102 -14.17 -12.28 0.22
N VAL A 103 -13.59 -13.22 0.98
CA VAL A 103 -14.36 -14.11 1.88
C VAL A 103 -14.08 -13.84 3.35
N ALA A 104 -12.93 -13.24 3.69
CA ALA A 104 -12.61 -12.86 5.06
C ALA A 104 -11.56 -11.75 5.09
N CYS A 105 -11.60 -10.94 6.15
CA CYS A 105 -10.50 -10.07 6.55
C CYS A 105 -10.21 -10.30 8.03
N HIS A 106 -8.98 -10.69 8.36
CA HIS A 106 -8.60 -11.16 9.69
C HIS A 106 -7.26 -10.57 10.15
N VAL A 107 -7.08 -10.52 11.46
CA VAL A 107 -5.79 -10.14 12.06
C VAL A 107 -4.83 -11.33 11.94
N THR A 108 -3.66 -11.10 11.37
CA THR A 108 -2.59 -12.11 11.21
C THR A 108 -1.53 -12.03 12.29
N GLY A 109 -1.39 -10.88 12.95
CA GLY A 109 -0.43 -10.68 14.02
C GLY A 109 -0.63 -9.34 14.71
N THR A 110 0.15 -9.10 15.76
CA THR A 110 0.16 -7.83 16.50
C THR A 110 1.59 -7.52 16.90
N GLU A 111 2.04 -6.30 16.62
CA GLU A 111 3.34 -5.82 17.08
C GLU A 111 3.15 -4.65 18.06
N ALA A 112 4.07 -4.51 19.01
CA ALA A 112 4.11 -3.34 19.89
C ALA A 112 5.04 -2.29 19.28
N ALA A 113 4.49 -1.14 18.89
CA ALA A 113 5.25 -0.01 18.38
C ALA A 113 5.39 1.06 19.48
N PRO A 114 6.60 1.62 19.70
CA PRO A 114 6.78 2.68 20.67
C PRO A 114 6.10 3.98 20.19
N THR A 115 5.25 4.57 21.02
CA THR A 115 4.65 5.87 20.76
C THR A 115 5.61 6.95 21.26
N TYR A 116 6.23 7.71 20.35
CA TYR A 116 7.11 8.82 20.72
C TYR A 116 6.27 10.04 21.12
N GLY A 117 5.91 10.14 22.40
CA GLY A 117 5.16 11.26 22.96
C GLY A 117 5.66 11.62 24.36
N PHE A 118 6.54 12.63 24.41
CA PHE A 118 7.05 13.32 25.61
C PHE A 118 7.85 12.50 26.64
N GLN A 119 8.93 13.14 27.12
CA GLN A 119 9.90 12.62 28.07
C GLN A 119 9.21 12.09 29.34
N THR A 120 9.18 10.76 29.53
CA THR A 120 9.35 10.00 30.80
C THR A 120 8.65 8.64 30.87
N ALA A 121 7.82 8.26 29.88
CA ALA A 121 7.31 6.88 29.78
C ALA A 121 7.18 6.44 28.32
N SER A 122 7.76 5.28 27.97
CA SER A 122 7.50 4.66 26.66
C SER A 122 6.09 4.07 26.68
N LEU A 123 5.13 4.76 26.06
CA LEU A 123 3.86 4.16 25.72
C LEU A 123 4.07 3.24 24.52
N TYR A 124 3.36 2.12 24.50
CA TYR A 124 3.36 1.18 23.40
C TYR A 124 1.95 1.14 22.82
N GLU A 125 1.86 1.23 21.50
CA GLU A 125 0.65 0.97 20.76
C GLU A 125 0.73 -0.44 20.16
N TRP A 126 -0.33 -1.23 20.33
CA TRP A 126 -0.42 -2.55 19.72
C TRP A 126 -1.03 -2.43 18.32
N ILE A 127 -0.20 -2.68 17.31
CA ILE A 127 -0.55 -2.50 15.90
C ILE A 127 -0.90 -3.86 15.29
N PRO A 128 -2.17 -4.10 14.93
CA PRO A 128 -2.60 -5.36 14.31
C PRO A 128 -2.18 -5.41 12.84
N SER A 129 -1.66 -6.54 12.39
CA SER A 129 -1.45 -6.87 10.97
C SER A 129 -2.68 -7.57 10.40
N TRP A 130 -3.01 -7.28 9.15
CA TRP A 130 -4.26 -7.70 8.52
C TRP A 130 -4.01 -8.46 7.22
N ALA A 131 -4.78 -9.52 7.00
CA ALA A 131 -4.84 -10.21 5.72
C ALA A 131 -6.28 -10.41 5.24
N ILE A 132 -6.41 -10.40 3.92
CA ILE A 132 -7.65 -10.60 3.17
C ILE A 132 -7.56 -11.98 2.54
N SER A 133 -8.50 -12.86 2.88
CA SER A 133 -8.65 -14.17 2.23
C SER A 133 -9.60 -14.04 1.05
N LEU A 134 -9.22 -14.64 -0.08
CA LEU A 134 -10.02 -14.70 -1.28
C LEU A 134 -10.68 -16.06 -1.48
N ARG A 135 -11.71 -16.10 -2.33
CA ARG A 135 -12.48 -17.29 -2.68
C ARG A 135 -11.64 -18.38 -3.34
N ASP A 136 -10.59 -17.98 -4.08
CA ASP A 136 -9.63 -18.89 -4.70
C ASP A 136 -8.61 -19.50 -3.71
N GLY A 137 -8.71 -19.14 -2.42
CA GLY A 137 -7.81 -19.58 -1.36
C GLY A 137 -6.54 -18.74 -1.22
N SER A 138 -6.29 -17.79 -2.12
CA SER A 138 -5.17 -16.86 -2.02
C SER A 138 -5.39 -15.83 -0.90
N ARG A 139 -4.29 -15.18 -0.51
CA ARG A 139 -4.30 -14.15 0.54
C ARG A 139 -3.62 -12.87 0.06
N ILE A 140 -4.10 -11.74 0.55
CA ILE A 140 -3.48 -10.42 0.40
C ILE A 140 -3.16 -9.89 1.79
N GLU A 141 -1.88 -9.68 2.07
CA GLU A 141 -1.49 -8.91 3.26
C GLU A 141 -1.75 -7.42 3.00
N ILE A 142 -2.43 -6.74 3.91
CA ILE A 142 -2.60 -5.29 3.85
C ILE A 142 -1.25 -4.67 4.24
N PRO A 143 -0.57 -3.96 3.33
CA PRO A 143 0.71 -3.35 3.65
C PRO A 143 0.47 -2.24 4.68
N GLN A 144 1.25 -2.19 5.75
CA GLN A 144 1.15 -1.14 6.77
C GLN A 144 2.46 -0.87 7.50
N THR A 145 2.49 0.27 8.17
CA THR A 145 3.52 0.73 9.11
C THR A 145 2.85 1.30 10.36
N ASP A 146 3.66 1.69 11.34
CA ASP A 146 3.29 2.48 12.52
C ASP A 146 2.51 3.79 12.24
N ARG A 147 2.55 4.28 11.00
CA ARG A 147 1.87 5.51 10.57
C ARG A 147 0.65 5.28 9.69
N THR A 148 0.46 4.06 9.21
CA THR A 148 -0.56 3.73 8.21
C THR A 148 -1.49 2.61 8.68
N HIS A 149 -1.31 2.13 9.91
CA HIS A 149 -2.14 1.08 10.50
C HIS A 149 -3.60 1.49 10.68
N ASP A 150 -3.89 2.78 10.94
CA ASP A 150 -5.27 3.28 10.98
C ASP A 150 -5.98 3.17 9.63
N VAL A 151 -5.25 3.39 8.53
CA VAL A 151 -5.78 3.22 7.17
C VAL A 151 -5.99 1.75 6.87
N ALA A 152 -5.04 0.89 7.23
CA ALA A 152 -5.18 -0.56 7.11
C ALA A 152 -6.37 -1.09 7.92
N ALA A 153 -6.55 -0.61 9.15
CA ALA A 153 -7.69 -0.92 10.00
C ALA A 153 -9.01 -0.43 9.38
N SER A 154 -9.01 0.74 8.72
CA SER A 154 -10.18 1.27 8.01
C SER A 154 -10.56 0.41 6.80
N ILE A 155 -9.59 -0.07 6.02
CA ILE A 155 -9.83 -1.05 4.94
C ILE A 155 -10.45 -2.32 5.53
N ALA A 156 -9.82 -2.86 6.58
CA ALA A 156 -10.30 -4.08 7.23
C ALA A 156 -11.73 -3.92 7.77
N ALA A 157 -12.04 -2.79 8.41
CA ALA A 157 -13.38 -2.48 8.91
C ALA A 157 -14.41 -2.42 7.77
N LYS A 158 -14.09 -1.75 6.65
CA LYS A 158 -14.98 -1.66 5.49
C LYS A 158 -15.24 -3.03 4.85
N LEU A 159 -14.21 -3.86 4.73
CA LEU A 159 -14.35 -5.24 4.22
C LEU A 159 -15.21 -6.10 5.16
N ARG A 160 -14.98 -6.03 6.47
CA ARG A 160 -15.76 -6.81 7.45
C ARG A 160 -17.22 -6.37 7.53
N ALA A 161 -17.49 -5.07 7.45
CA ALA A 161 -18.85 -4.54 7.39
C ALA A 161 -19.60 -5.07 6.17
N ARG A 162 -18.94 -5.13 5.00
CA ARG A 162 -19.52 -5.71 3.78
C ARG A 162 -19.83 -7.20 3.93
N LEU A 163 -18.94 -7.96 4.56
CA LEU A 163 -19.11 -9.41 4.73
C LEU A 163 -20.22 -9.80 5.73
N ALA A 164 -20.67 -8.85 6.56
CA ALA A 164 -21.70 -9.09 7.57
C ALA A 164 -23.14 -8.80 7.08
N GLY A 165 -23.29 -8.12 5.93
CA GLY A 165 -24.58 -7.78 5.32
C GLY A 165 -24.87 -8.63 4.10
#